data_AF-A0A1Q4VK83-F1
#
_entry.id   AF-A0A1Q4VK83-F1
#
_cell.length_a   1.000
_cell.length_b   1.000
_cell.length_c   1.000
_cell.angle_alpha   90.00
_cell.angle_beta   90.00
_cell.angle_gamma   90.00
#
_symmetry.space_group_name_H-M   'P 1'
#
loop_
_entity.id
_entity.type
_entity.pdbx_description
1 polymer ?
#
loop_
_entity_poly.entity_id
_entity_poly.type
_entity_poly.pdbx_seq_one_letter_code
_entity_poly.pdbx_strand_id
1 'polypeptide(L)' 'MLAVGADEHRALVSYGEIAPGSGNRGAIPAVEQDGAPPARPRLVVTGEVTGGRDVHDVVELDAGRVEPTG' A
#
# COMPACT_ATOMS: atom_id res chain seq x y z
N MET A 1 0.05 8.29 2.41
CA MET A 1 0.78 7.15 2.98
C MET A 1 1.84 6.72 1.99
N LEU A 2 3.08 6.60 2.45
CA LEU A 2 4.18 5.99 1.70
C LEU A 2 4.33 4.54 2.14
N ALA A 3 4.46 3.64 1.17
CA ALA A 3 4.84 2.25 1.39
C ALA A 3 6.17 1.96 0.69
N VAL A 4 7.09 1.34 1.42
CA VAL A 4 8.42 0.97 0.92
C VAL A 4 8.61 -0.53 1.03
N GLY A 5 8.94 -1.17 -0.09
CA GLY A 5 9.32 -2.57 -0.17
C GLY A 5 10.80 -2.77 0.14
N ALA A 6 11.18 -3.98 0.53
CA ALA A 6 12.58 -4.35 0.77
C ALA A 6 13.47 -4.20 -0.48
N ASP A 7 12.87 -4.17 -1.68
CA ASP A 7 13.52 -3.91 -2.97
C ASP A 7 13.61 -2.42 -3.34
N GLU A 8 13.38 -1.54 -2.36
CA GLU A 8 13.33 -0.09 -2.50
C GLU A 8 12.16 0.43 -3.38
N HIS A 9 11.23 -0.44 -3.80
CA HIS A 9 10.03 -0.01 -4.51
C HIS A 9 9.16 0.86 -3.61
N ARG A 10 8.67 1.98 -4.15
CA ARG A 10 7.89 2.97 -3.41
C ARG A 10 6.55 3.19 -4.06
N ALA A 11 5.49 3.11 -3.26
CA ALA A 11 4.14 3.49 -3.69
C ALA A 11 3.56 4.55 -2.76
N LEU A 12 2.90 5.54 -3.36
CA LEU A 12 2.10 6.52 -2.64
C LEU A 12 0.62 6.18 -2.77
N VAL A 13 -0.05 6.15 -1.62
CA VAL A 13 -1.51 6.12 -1.51
C VAL A 13 -1.97 7.45 -0.92
N SER A 14 -2.79 8.18 -1.68
CA SER A 14 -3.29 9.48 -1.24
C SER A 14 -4.48 9.34 -0.29
N TYR A 15 -4.70 10.35 0.57
CA TYR A 15 -5.88 10.37 1.44
C TYR A 15 -7.19 10.37 0.64
N GLY A 16 -7.22 11.10 -0.47
CA GLY A 16 -8.38 11.19 -1.35
C GLY A 16 -8.74 9.87 -2.06
N GLU A 17 -7.88 8.85 -2.03
CA GLU A 17 -8.21 7.52 -2.55
C GLU A 17 -8.83 6.62 -1.50
N ILE A 18 -8.46 6.78 -0.23
CA ILE A 18 -8.90 5.91 0.88
C ILE A 18 -10.11 6.49 1.64
N ALA A 19 -10.37 7.78 1.50
CA ALA A 19 -11.43 8.44 2.26
C ALA A 19 -12.82 7.87 1.90
N PRO A 20 -13.71 7.59 2.86
CA PRO A 20 -15.04 7.04 2.57
C PRO A 20 -15.89 7.89 1.62
N GLY A 21 -15.68 9.21 1.59
CA GLY A 21 -16.35 10.16 0.69
C GLY A 21 -15.61 10.44 -0.63
N SER A 22 -14.47 9.80 -0.90
CA SER A 22 -13.64 10.04 -2.08
C SER A 22 -12.79 8.81 -2.40
N GLY A 23 -12.97 8.20 -3.57
CA GLY A 23 -12.24 6.99 -3.99
C GLY A 23 -12.64 5.72 -3.25
N ASN A 24 -12.79 5.78 -1.92
CA ASN A 24 -13.22 4.70 -1.01
C ASN A 24 -12.51 3.36 -1.27
N ARG A 25 -11.19 3.41 -1.54
CA ARG A 25 -10.34 2.24 -1.71
C ARG A 25 -9.79 1.79 -0.36
N GLY A 26 -9.77 0.49 -0.11
CA GLY A 26 -9.02 -0.10 1.00
C GLY A 26 -7.52 -0.03 0.72
N ALA A 27 -6.74 0.41 1.70
CA ALA A 27 -5.30 0.21 1.77
C ALA A 27 -5.01 -0.71 2.96
N ILE A 28 -4.76 -1.98 2.66
CA ILE A 28 -4.78 -3.06 3.66
C ILE A 28 -3.35 -3.59 3.83
N PRO A 29 -2.73 -3.43 5.01
CA PRO A 29 -1.55 -4.20 5.37
C PRO A 29 -2.01 -5.65 5.59
N ALA A 30 -1.73 -6.51 4.61
CA ALA A 30 -2.21 -7.89 4.64
C ALA A 30 -1.26 -8.77 5.46
N VAL A 31 -1.78 -9.31 6.56
CA VAL A 31 -1.11 -10.34 7.39
C VAL A 31 -1.63 -11.75 7.09
N GLU A 32 -2.72 -11.84 6.32
CA GLU A 32 -3.33 -13.06 5.84
C GLU A 32 -3.90 -12.79 4.44
N GLN A 33 -3.76 -13.76 3.53
CA GLN A 33 -4.33 -13.77 2.20
C GLN A 33 -4.87 -15.18 1.91
N ASP A 34 -6.13 -15.25 1.49
CA ASP A 34 -6.80 -16.52 1.12
C ASP A 34 -6.72 -17.61 2.22
N GLY A 35 -6.79 -17.21 3.50
CA GLY A 35 -6.76 -18.14 4.63
C GLY A 35 -5.35 -18.53 5.10
N ALA A 36 -4.30 -17.96 4.50
CA ALA A 36 -2.91 -18.27 4.84
C ALA A 36 -2.07 -16.99 5.03
N PRO A 37 -1.04 -17.01 5.88
CA PRO A 37 -0.08 -15.92 5.95
C PRO A 37 0.61 -15.73 4.58
N PRO A 38 0.76 -14.48 4.09
CA PRO A 38 1.50 -14.25 2.87
C PRO A 38 2.98 -14.58 3.09
N ALA A 39 3.68 -14.98 2.01
CA ALA A 39 5.10 -15.32 2.09
C ALA A 39 5.98 -14.16 2.59
N ARG A 40 5.53 -12.92 2.38
CA ARG A 40 6.11 -11.67 2.90
C ARG A 40 5.00 -10.65 3.17
N PRO A 41 5.18 -9.70 4.12
CA PRO A 41 4.22 -8.61 4.34
C PRO A 41 3.96 -7.84 3.05
N ARG A 42 2.70 -7.47 2.79
CA ARG A 42 2.34 -6.70 1.59
C ARG A 42 1.30 -5.64 1.89
N LEU A 43 1.33 -4.55 1.12
CA LEU A 43 0.25 -3.59 1.08
C LEU A 43 -0.63 -3.89 -0.14
N VAL A 44 -1.93 -4.07 0.09
CA VAL A 44 -2.93 -4.24 -0.97
C VAL A 44 -3.75 -2.97 -1.10
N VAL A 45 -3.83 -2.41 -2.30
CA VAL A 45 -4.75 -1.31 -2.61
C VAL A 45 -5.90 -1.86 -3.45
N THR A 46 -7.11 -1.87 -2.90
CA THR A 46 -8.26 -2.47 -3.57
C THR A 46 -8.70 -1.64 -4.78
N GLY A 47 -9.16 -2.30 -5.84
CA GLY A 47 -9.68 -1.63 -7.03
C GLY A 47 -8.60 -1.16 -8.02
N GLU A 48 -7.34 -1.51 -7.77
CA GLU A 48 -6.26 -1.36 -8.75
C GLU A 48 -6.30 -2.50 -9.77
N VAL A 49 -6.21 -2.15 -11.06
CA VAL A 49 -6.27 -3.13 -12.17
C VAL A 49 -4.87 -3.59 -12.59
N THR A 50 -3.85 -2.74 -12.42
CA THR A 50 -2.49 -2.97 -12.92
C THR A 50 -1.52 -3.51 -11.87
N GLY A 51 -1.89 -3.52 -10.58
CA GLY A 51 -1.03 -4.00 -9.48
C GLY A 51 0.23 -3.16 -9.23
N GLY A 52 0.46 -2.07 -9.96
CA GLY A 52 1.70 -1.27 -9.86
C GLY A 52 1.93 -0.58 -8.51
N ARG A 53 0.92 -0.61 -7.63
CA ARG A 53 0.95 -0.01 -6.29
C ARG A 53 0.84 -1.05 -5.17
N ASP A 54 0.79 -2.33 -5.54
CA ASP A 54 0.98 -3.41 -4.59
C ASP A 54 2.47 -3.49 -4.28
N VAL A 55 2.82 -3.04 -3.08
CA VAL A 55 4.19 -3.16 -2.58
C VAL A 55 4.32 -4.52 -1.92
N HIS A 56 5.25 -5.31 -2.44
CA HIS A 56 5.64 -6.59 -1.85
C HIS A 56 6.76 -6.38 -0.85
N ASP A 57 6.81 -7.24 0.16
CA ASP A 57 7.84 -7.20 1.20
C ASP A 57 7.95 -5.83 1.88
N VAL A 58 6.80 -5.30 2.31
CA VAL A 58 6.72 -3.97 2.92
C VAL A 58 7.51 -3.97 4.22
N VAL A 59 8.52 -3.11 4.28
CA VAL A 59 9.37 -2.90 5.46
C VAL A 59 9.08 -1.60 6.17
N GLU A 60 8.44 -0.63 5.48
CA GLU A 60 8.09 0.67 6.05
C GLU A 60 6.72 1.15 5.55
N LEU A 61 5.94 1.71 6.48
CA LEU A 61 4.72 2.46 6.20
C LEU A 61 4.76 3.79 6.95
N ASP A 62 4.73 4.90 6.20
CA ASP A 62 4.65 6.25 6.78
C ASP A 62 3.29 6.89 6.48
N ALA A 63 2.55 7.19 7.55
CA ALA A 63 1.26 7.84 7.53
C ALA A 63 1.41 9.33 7.88
N GLY A 64 1.60 10.14 6.84
CA GLY A 64 1.73 11.58 7.00
C GLY A 64 1.74 12.31 5.67
N ARG A 65 2.15 13.58 5.72
CA ARG A 65 2.54 14.32 4.52
C ARG A 65 3.90 13.78 4.08
N VAL A 66 3.94 13.20 2.89
CA VAL A 66 5.17 12.72 2.29
C VAL A 66 5.70 13.82 1.38
N GLU A 67 6.92 14.29 1.63
CA GLU A 67 7.61 15.19 0.71
C GLU A 67 8.19 14.35 -0.44
N PRO A 68 8.03 14.76 -1.71
CA PRO A 68 8.63 14.04 -2.82
C PRO A 68 10.16 14.04 -2.67
N THR A 69 10.77 12.87 -2.58
CA THR A 69 12.22 12.74 -2.75
C THR A 69 12.52 12.94 -4.24
N GLY A 70 13.18 14.05 -4.56
CA GLY A 70 13.63 14.39 -5.92
C GLY A 70 14.71 13.47 -6.45
#